data_AF-A0A821UDA5-F1
#
_entry.id   AF-A0A821UDA5-F1
#
_cell.length_a   1.000
_cell.length_b   1.000
_cell.length_c   1.000
_cell.angle_alpha   90.00
_cell.angle_beta   90.00
_cell.angle_gamma   90.00
#
_symmetry.space_group_name_H-M   'P 1'
#
loop_
_entity.id
_entity.type
_entity.pdbx_description
1 polymer ?
#
loop_
_entity_poly.entity_id
_entity_poly.type
_entity_poly.pdbx_seq_one_letter_code
_entity_poly.pdbx_strand_id
1 'polypeptide(L)'
;MPIDEYRNHDEIYRSILNLPALTYCKMNLKRRYDYSGNPTVRMLHVTSPLEEIVILQALDYDDIIGLLACAPHLKRLDFNFSKCRDNLPAIDSTIASLRLTHLTVDMGLTPFDHFERITTNLLSHLQVLHISVKQNKKYLDANRWEQLISSSMPHLRIFDLNYSYHIYGIYTEWNLADCNETLRKFSSLFWAQHKWYFEYQLAVKDYEGEMWFFSVNPYR
;
A
#
# COMPACT_ATOMS: atom_id res chain seq x y z
N MET A 1 -21.30 -37.73 -3.30
CA MET A 1 -21.40 -36.32 -2.86
C MET A 1 -20.36 -36.10 -1.77
N PRO A 2 -19.46 -35.11 -1.88
CA PRO A 2 -18.80 -34.56 -0.71
C PRO A 2 -19.20 -33.10 -0.54
N ILE A 3 -20.14 -32.89 0.38
CA ILE A 3 -20.36 -31.66 1.12
C ILE A 3 -19.46 -31.84 2.36
N ASP A 4 -18.38 -31.06 2.54
CA ASP A 4 -17.82 -30.74 3.89
C ASP A 4 -16.50 -29.93 3.92
N GLU A 5 -15.82 -29.61 2.81
CA GLU A 5 -14.59 -28.78 2.86
C GLU A 5 -14.78 -27.29 2.50
N TYR A 6 -16.03 -26.85 2.36
CA TYR A 6 -16.37 -25.55 1.75
C TYR A 6 -16.80 -24.46 2.74
N ARG A 7 -16.82 -24.76 4.04
CA ARG A 7 -17.07 -23.79 5.11
C ARG A 7 -15.76 -23.17 5.59
N ASN A 8 -15.78 -21.85 5.77
CA ASN A 8 -15.12 -21.17 6.90
C ASN A 8 -13.83 -20.38 6.72
N HIS A 9 -13.37 -19.97 5.54
CA HIS A 9 -12.35 -18.90 5.54
C HIS A 9 -12.88 -17.61 6.18
N ASP A 10 -14.05 -17.12 5.75
CA ASP A 10 -14.67 -15.92 6.32
C ASP A 10 -15.05 -16.08 7.80
N GLU A 11 -15.54 -17.25 8.21
CA GLU A 11 -15.86 -17.51 9.60
C GLU A 11 -14.61 -17.59 10.48
N ILE A 12 -13.51 -18.19 9.99
CA ILE A 12 -12.22 -18.19 10.70
C ILE A 12 -11.73 -16.74 10.87
N TYR A 13 -11.80 -15.90 9.84
CA TYR A 13 -11.39 -14.51 9.96
C TYR A 13 -12.28 -13.73 10.93
N ARG A 14 -13.60 -13.91 10.88
CA ARG A 14 -14.52 -13.34 11.90
C ARG A 14 -14.15 -13.81 13.30
N SER A 15 -13.92 -15.10 13.50
CA SER A 15 -13.52 -15.63 14.80
C SER A 15 -12.22 -15.00 15.30
N ILE A 16 -11.23 -14.80 14.41
CA ILE A 16 -9.96 -14.14 14.75
C ILE A 16 -10.18 -12.67 15.11
N LEU A 17 -10.91 -11.89 14.29
CA LEU A 17 -11.13 -10.46 14.56
C LEU A 17 -11.99 -10.23 15.82
N ASN A 18 -12.79 -11.22 16.22
CA ASN A 18 -13.62 -11.18 17.42
C ASN A 18 -12.86 -11.56 18.70
N LEU A 19 -11.57 -11.90 18.62
CA LEU A 19 -10.78 -12.23 19.80
C LEU A 19 -10.54 -10.95 20.65
N PRO A 20 -11.05 -10.88 21.89
CA PRO A 20 -11.15 -9.63 22.66
C PRO A 20 -9.80 -9.10 23.18
N ALA A 21 -8.73 -9.89 23.10
CA ALA A 21 -7.38 -9.49 23.49
C ALA A 21 -6.39 -9.46 22.32
N LEU A 22 -6.87 -9.70 21.09
CA LEU A 22 -6.00 -9.75 19.92
C LEU A 22 -5.70 -8.34 19.41
N THR A 23 -4.54 -7.81 19.78
CA THR A 23 -4.07 -6.48 19.35
C THR A 23 -3.19 -6.54 18.10
N TYR A 24 -2.56 -7.68 17.83
CA TYR A 24 -1.73 -7.94 16.66
C TYR A 24 -2.22 -9.18 15.92
N CYS A 25 -2.35 -9.11 14.60
CA CYS A 25 -2.68 -10.26 13.76
C CYS A 25 -1.82 -10.29 12.49
N LYS A 26 -1.20 -11.44 12.20
CA LYS A 26 -0.57 -11.71 10.91
C LYS A 26 -1.27 -12.89 10.25
N MET A 27 -1.81 -12.68 9.06
CA MET A 27 -2.61 -13.68 8.37
C MET A 27 -2.31 -13.79 6.89
N ASN A 28 -2.60 -14.98 6.37
CA ASN A 28 -2.44 -15.33 4.98
C ASN A 28 -3.83 -15.63 4.40
N LEU A 29 -4.51 -14.58 3.90
CA LEU A 29 -5.91 -14.63 3.48
C LEU A 29 -6.11 -15.35 2.13
N LYS A 30 -6.06 -16.70 2.07
CA LYS A 30 -6.22 -17.42 0.79
C LYS A 30 -7.57 -17.13 0.13
N ARG A 31 -7.60 -16.19 -0.82
CA ARG A 31 -8.72 -16.01 -1.74
C ARG A 31 -8.75 -17.21 -2.69
N ARG A 32 -9.85 -17.96 -2.68
CA ARG A 32 -10.15 -18.86 -3.81
C ARG A 32 -10.54 -17.96 -4.98
N TYR A 33 -9.90 -18.16 -6.13
CA TYR A 33 -10.15 -17.40 -7.37
C TYR A 33 -11.55 -17.62 -7.97
N ASP A 34 -12.33 -18.55 -7.42
CA ASP A 34 -13.72 -18.76 -7.79
C ASP A 34 -14.61 -18.07 -6.77
N TYR A 35 -15.10 -16.87 -7.10
CA TYR A 35 -16.49 -16.44 -6.96
C TYR A 35 -16.55 -14.95 -7.29
N SER A 36 -17.30 -14.62 -8.34
CA SER A 36 -17.70 -13.27 -8.77
C SER A 36 -18.66 -12.56 -7.81
N GLY A 37 -18.89 -13.12 -6.63
CA GLY A 37 -19.58 -12.42 -5.55
C GLY A 37 -18.51 -11.77 -4.69
N ASN A 38 -18.43 -10.44 -4.69
CA ASN A 38 -17.67 -9.69 -3.70
C ASN A 38 -17.88 -10.34 -2.32
N PRO A 39 -16.87 -11.00 -1.72
CA PRO A 39 -16.87 -11.18 -0.29
C PRO A 39 -16.55 -9.79 0.24
N THR A 40 -17.53 -8.88 0.11
CA THR A 40 -17.65 -7.82 1.09
C THR A 40 -17.76 -8.62 2.36
N VAL A 41 -16.67 -8.61 3.09
CA VAL A 41 -16.63 -8.94 4.49
C VAL A 41 -17.68 -8.01 5.10
N ARG A 42 -18.95 -8.44 5.03
CA ARG A 42 -20.09 -7.83 5.73
C ARG A 42 -19.89 -8.23 7.18
N MET A 43 -18.78 -7.78 7.76
CA MET A 43 -18.52 -7.78 9.19
C MET A 43 -19.30 -6.61 9.77
N LEU A 44 -20.61 -6.70 9.63
CA LEU A 44 -21.51 -5.79 10.32
C LEU A 44 -21.51 -6.24 11.78
N HIS A 45 -21.13 -5.31 12.66
CA HIS A 45 -21.37 -5.31 14.11
C HIS A 45 -20.30 -5.83 15.08
N VAL A 46 -19.05 -6.09 14.67
CA VAL A 46 -17.99 -6.36 15.66
C VAL A 46 -16.82 -5.40 15.50
N THR A 47 -16.56 -4.65 16.58
CA THR A 47 -15.38 -3.79 16.73
C THR A 47 -14.25 -4.60 17.35
N SER A 48 -13.22 -4.87 16.56
CA SER A 48 -12.02 -5.56 17.01
C SER A 48 -11.10 -4.63 17.81
N PRO A 49 -10.42 -5.12 18.87
CA PRO A 49 -9.37 -4.37 19.58
C PRO A 49 -8.04 -4.33 18.81
N LEU A 50 -8.00 -4.84 17.58
CA LEU A 50 -6.80 -4.86 16.75
C LEU A 50 -6.19 -3.48 16.54
N GLU A 51 -4.90 -3.39 16.84
CA GLU A 51 -4.08 -2.20 16.59
C GLU A 51 -3.12 -2.41 15.42
N GLU A 52 -2.72 -3.66 15.15
CA GLU A 52 -1.75 -3.98 14.11
C GLU A 52 -2.17 -5.21 13.29
N ILE A 53 -2.06 -5.10 11.97
CA ILE A 53 -2.41 -6.20 11.08
C ILE A 53 -1.44 -6.31 9.89
N VAL A 54 -1.03 -7.54 9.60
CA VAL A 54 -0.18 -7.90 8.47
C VAL A 54 -0.90 -8.94 7.63
N ILE A 55 -1.22 -8.60 6.39
CA ILE A 55 -1.94 -9.45 5.45
C ILE A 55 -1.00 -9.79 4.30
N LEU A 56 -0.58 -11.05 4.23
CA LEU A 56 0.39 -11.50 3.23
C LEU A 56 -0.18 -11.63 1.81
N GLN A 57 -1.49 -11.40 1.64
CA GLN A 57 -2.17 -11.53 0.36
C GLN A 57 -2.59 -10.20 -0.23
N ALA A 58 -2.86 -10.24 -1.52
CA ALA A 58 -3.27 -9.07 -2.26
C ALA A 58 -4.72 -8.70 -1.91
N LEU A 59 -4.92 -7.53 -1.34
CA LEU A 59 -6.23 -6.94 -1.03
C LEU A 59 -6.67 -6.04 -2.17
N ASP A 60 -7.98 -5.99 -2.43
CA ASP A 60 -8.55 -4.89 -3.20
C ASP A 60 -9.07 -3.78 -2.28
N TYR A 61 -9.54 -2.70 -2.89
CA TYR A 61 -10.11 -1.57 -2.16
C TYR A 61 -11.26 -1.98 -1.21
N ASP A 62 -12.13 -2.90 -1.62
CA ASP A 62 -13.29 -3.29 -0.81
C ASP A 62 -12.86 -4.07 0.42
N ASP A 63 -11.85 -4.93 0.28
CA ASP A 63 -11.26 -5.65 1.40
C ASP A 63 -10.67 -4.69 2.44
N ILE A 64 -9.95 -3.65 1.98
CA ILE A 64 -9.34 -2.64 2.86
C ILE A 64 -10.43 -1.88 3.61
N ILE A 65 -11.44 -1.38 2.90
CA ILE A 65 -12.56 -0.66 3.52
C ILE A 65 -13.32 -1.54 4.52
N GLY A 66 -13.57 -2.80 4.18
CA GLY A 66 -14.19 -3.78 5.08
C GLY A 66 -13.36 -4.01 6.34
N LEU A 67 -12.05 -4.20 6.19
CA LEU A 67 -11.14 -4.39 7.32
C LEU A 67 -11.12 -3.17 8.25
N LEU A 68 -11.00 -1.97 7.67
CA LEU A 68 -10.94 -0.71 8.38
C LEU A 68 -12.25 -0.39 9.13
N ALA A 69 -13.40 -0.80 8.59
CA ALA A 69 -14.69 -0.68 9.27
C ALA A 69 -14.78 -1.55 10.55
N CYS A 70 -14.03 -2.66 10.60
CA CYS A 70 -14.11 -3.65 11.69
C CYS A 70 -13.01 -3.51 12.74
N ALA A 71 -11.94 -2.80 12.40
CA ALA A 71 -10.82 -2.52 13.29
C ALA A 71 -10.68 -0.99 13.50
N PRO A 72 -11.60 -0.34 14.23
CA PRO A 72 -11.57 1.11 14.44
C PRO A 72 -10.34 1.60 15.22
N HIS A 73 -9.65 0.70 15.91
CA HIS A 73 -8.43 0.98 16.66
C HIS A 73 -7.14 0.69 15.88
N LEU A 74 -7.25 0.32 14.60
CA LEU A 74 -6.10 -0.06 13.78
C LEU A 74 -5.15 1.12 13.59
N LYS A 75 -3.90 0.94 14.00
CA LYS A 75 -2.81 1.90 13.89
C LYS A 75 -1.82 1.48 12.81
N ARG A 76 -1.64 0.18 12.57
CA ARG A 76 -0.67 -0.35 11.61
C ARG A 76 -1.32 -1.35 10.66
N LEU A 77 -1.09 -1.14 9.36
CA LEU A 77 -1.59 -2.01 8.30
C LEU A 77 -0.45 -2.31 7.31
N ASP A 78 -0.21 -3.59 7.07
CA ASP A 78 0.75 -4.10 6.09
C ASP A 78 0.05 -5.07 5.13
N PHE A 79 0.10 -4.83 3.82
CA PHE A 79 -0.55 -5.68 2.84
C PHE A 79 -0.02 -5.48 1.40
N ASN A 80 -0.37 -6.40 0.51
CA ASN A 80 -0.14 -6.23 -0.93
C ASN A 80 -1.41 -5.69 -1.60
N PHE A 81 -1.32 -4.74 -2.52
CA PHE A 81 -2.47 -4.19 -3.23
C PHE A 81 -2.68 -4.92 -4.57
N SER A 82 -3.93 -5.29 -4.87
CA SER A 82 -4.30 -6.01 -6.10
C SER A 82 -4.94 -5.11 -7.16
N LYS A 83 -6.03 -4.42 -6.81
CA LYS A 83 -6.81 -3.58 -7.74
C LYS A 83 -7.76 -2.64 -7.00
N CYS A 84 -8.09 -1.56 -7.69
CA CYS A 84 -9.13 -0.61 -7.30
C CYS A 84 -10.26 -0.70 -8.33
N ARG A 85 -11.52 -0.50 -7.91
CA ARG A 85 -12.62 -0.28 -8.86
C ARG A 85 -12.51 1.14 -9.44
N ASP A 86 -12.90 1.28 -10.71
CA ASP A 86 -12.86 2.59 -11.39
C ASP A 86 -13.82 3.60 -10.74
N ASN A 87 -14.94 3.12 -10.21
CA ASN A 87 -15.91 3.91 -9.45
C ASN A 87 -15.83 3.55 -7.97
N LEU A 88 -15.21 4.43 -7.18
CA LEU A 88 -15.16 4.27 -5.73
C LEU A 88 -16.37 4.92 -5.08
N PRO A 89 -17.09 4.21 -4.19
CA PRO A 89 -18.06 4.87 -3.33
C PRO A 89 -17.34 5.85 -2.41
N ALA A 90 -18.04 6.92 -2.02
CA ALA A 90 -17.55 7.83 -0.99
C ALA A 90 -17.20 7.05 0.29
N ILE A 91 -16.07 7.38 0.90
CA ILE A 91 -15.63 6.76 2.15
C ILE A 91 -16.58 7.18 3.28
N ASP A 92 -17.03 6.20 4.07
CA ASP A 92 -17.85 6.46 5.24
C ASP A 92 -17.08 7.33 6.25
N SER A 93 -17.74 8.34 6.80
CA SER A 93 -17.23 9.22 7.86
C SER A 93 -16.64 8.48 9.07
N THR A 94 -17.14 7.28 9.37
CA THR A 94 -16.60 6.43 10.46
C THR A 94 -15.19 5.93 10.15
N ILE A 95 -14.93 5.54 8.90
CA ILE A 95 -13.61 5.12 8.41
C ILE A 95 -12.68 6.33 8.31
N ALA A 96 -13.19 7.50 7.94
CA ALA A 96 -12.41 8.74 7.91
C ALA A 96 -11.86 9.16 9.30
N SER A 97 -12.43 8.61 10.39
CA SER A 97 -11.96 8.86 11.77
C SER A 97 -10.82 7.96 12.24
N LEU A 98 -10.37 7.03 11.39
CA LEU A 98 -9.31 6.09 11.72
C LEU A 98 -7.98 6.79 12.00
N ARG A 99 -7.28 6.28 12.99
CA ARG A 99 -5.95 6.76 13.41
C ARG A 99 -4.86 5.84 12.88
N LEU A 100 -4.96 5.46 11.62
CA LEU A 100 -3.91 4.69 10.96
C LEU A 100 -2.65 5.56 10.91
N THR A 101 -1.60 5.11 11.58
CA THR A 101 -0.32 5.84 11.71
C THR A 101 0.79 5.20 10.90
N HIS A 102 0.71 3.90 10.62
CA HIS A 102 1.70 3.18 9.82
C HIS A 102 1.01 2.39 8.71
N LEU A 103 1.51 2.56 7.50
CA LEU A 103 1.07 1.83 6.32
C LEU A 103 2.30 1.25 5.63
N THR A 104 2.29 -0.06 5.42
CA THR A 104 3.20 -0.76 4.52
C THR A 104 2.38 -1.35 3.38
N VAL A 105 2.72 -1.02 2.14
CA VAL A 105 1.96 -1.50 0.98
C VAL A 105 2.86 -1.84 -0.20
N ASP A 106 2.71 -3.04 -0.76
CA ASP A 106 3.25 -3.37 -2.09
C ASP A 106 2.19 -3.11 -3.15
N MET A 107 2.39 -2.09 -3.97
CA MET A 107 1.49 -1.73 -5.06
C MET A 107 1.69 -2.60 -6.31
N GLY A 108 2.76 -3.40 -6.39
CA GLY A 108 3.06 -4.20 -7.57
C GLY A 108 3.04 -3.36 -8.86
N LEU A 109 2.22 -3.78 -9.83
CA LEU A 109 2.03 -3.09 -11.13
C LEU A 109 0.89 -2.05 -11.11
N THR A 110 0.30 -1.78 -9.95
CA THR A 110 -0.91 -0.95 -9.84
C THR A 110 -0.64 0.51 -10.24
N PRO A 111 -1.54 1.16 -11.01
CA PRO A 111 -1.47 2.60 -11.31
C PRO A 111 -1.35 3.50 -10.07
N PHE A 112 -0.55 4.58 -10.17
CA PHE A 112 -0.46 5.61 -9.13
C PHE A 112 -1.83 6.22 -8.78
N ASP A 113 -2.65 6.42 -9.80
CA ASP A 113 -4.00 7.00 -9.67
C ASP A 113 -4.89 6.15 -8.74
N HIS A 114 -4.61 4.85 -8.60
CA HIS A 114 -5.31 4.00 -7.62
C HIS A 114 -4.79 4.22 -6.20
N PHE A 115 -3.47 4.42 -6.03
CA PHE A 115 -2.90 4.78 -4.73
C PHE A 115 -3.50 6.09 -4.22
N GLU A 116 -3.49 7.14 -5.06
CA GLU A 116 -4.05 8.45 -4.69
C GLU A 116 -5.47 8.34 -4.15
N ARG A 117 -6.32 7.58 -4.84
CA ARG A 117 -7.72 7.38 -4.47
C ARG A 117 -7.89 6.73 -3.08
N ILE A 118 -6.99 5.83 -2.69
CA ILE A 118 -6.97 5.23 -1.35
C ILE A 118 -6.52 6.28 -0.33
N THR A 119 -5.54 7.10 -0.68
CA THR A 119 -4.93 8.05 0.25
C THR A 119 -5.81 9.24 0.62
N THR A 120 -6.68 9.72 -0.29
CA THR A 120 -7.34 11.04 -0.16
C THR A 120 -8.24 11.17 1.08
N ASN A 121 -8.62 10.07 1.76
CA ASN A 121 -9.39 10.14 3.00
C ASN A 121 -8.92 9.20 4.13
N LEU A 122 -8.01 8.27 3.87
CA LEU A 122 -7.63 7.23 4.85
C LEU A 122 -6.35 7.57 5.63
N LEU A 123 -5.52 8.48 5.11
CA LEU A 123 -4.13 8.62 5.55
C LEU A 123 -3.82 9.97 6.21
N SER A 124 -4.85 10.71 6.64
CA SER A 124 -4.68 12.04 7.27
C SER A 124 -3.84 12.00 8.55
N HIS A 125 -3.87 10.89 9.29
CA HIS A 125 -3.09 10.66 10.51
C HIS A 125 -1.80 9.86 10.26
N LEU A 126 -1.49 9.54 9.01
CA LEU A 126 -0.36 8.68 8.68
C LEU A 126 0.95 9.36 9.05
N GLN A 127 1.81 8.63 9.77
CA GLN A 127 3.13 9.08 10.20
C GLN A 127 4.24 8.33 9.47
N VAL A 128 3.97 7.08 9.07
CA VAL A 128 4.93 6.19 8.42
C VAL A 128 4.28 5.58 7.19
N LEU A 129 4.89 5.78 6.03
CA LEU A 129 4.54 5.15 4.76
C LEU A 129 5.73 4.38 4.22
N HIS A 130 5.60 3.05 4.15
CA HIS A 130 6.47 2.17 3.38
C HIS A 130 5.70 1.73 2.13
N ILE A 131 6.23 2.02 0.95
CA ILE A 131 5.58 1.69 -0.31
C ILE A 131 6.56 1.00 -1.25
N SER A 132 6.20 -0.18 -1.74
CA SER A 132 6.93 -0.92 -2.76
C SER A 132 6.17 -0.90 -4.08
N VAL A 133 6.87 -0.72 -5.21
CA VAL A 133 6.26 -0.58 -6.52
C VAL A 133 7.12 -1.24 -7.60
N LYS A 134 6.47 -1.77 -8.64
CA LYS A 134 7.13 -2.36 -9.80
C LYS A 134 6.65 -1.69 -11.09
N GLN A 135 7.59 -1.43 -12.00
CA GLN A 135 7.39 -1.05 -13.40
C GLN A 135 6.68 0.28 -13.69
N ASN A 136 5.97 0.88 -12.74
CA ASN A 136 5.13 2.04 -13.00
C ASN A 136 5.85 3.38 -12.77
N LYS A 137 6.40 3.95 -13.85
CA LYS A 137 7.15 5.22 -13.81
C LYS A 137 6.37 6.41 -13.20
N LYS A 138 5.03 6.35 -13.14
CA LYS A 138 4.24 7.43 -12.48
C LYS A 138 4.57 7.58 -10.99
N TYR A 139 5.10 6.55 -10.33
CA TYR A 139 5.55 6.63 -8.93
C TYR A 139 6.90 7.35 -8.76
N LEU A 140 7.57 7.70 -9.86
CA LEU A 140 8.79 8.50 -9.86
C LEU A 140 8.53 9.97 -10.22
N ASP A 141 7.27 10.40 -10.17
CA ASP A 141 6.92 11.81 -10.25
C ASP A 141 6.99 12.44 -8.86
N ALA A 142 8.11 13.13 -8.59
CA ALA A 142 8.35 13.79 -7.31
C ALA A 142 7.31 14.89 -7.00
N ASN A 143 6.87 15.64 -8.02
CA ASN A 143 5.91 16.72 -7.81
C ASN A 143 4.54 16.16 -7.41
N ARG A 144 4.15 15.05 -8.03
CA ARG A 144 2.90 14.38 -7.71
C ARG A 144 2.91 13.82 -6.28
N TRP A 145 4.02 13.23 -5.86
CA TRP A 145 4.19 12.82 -4.47
C TRP A 145 4.15 14.00 -3.49
N GLU A 146 4.86 15.08 -3.78
CA GLU A 146 4.87 16.29 -2.94
C GLU A 146 3.45 16.85 -2.75
N GLN A 147 2.67 16.93 -3.83
CA GLN A 147 1.27 17.35 -3.79
C GLN A 147 0.40 16.40 -2.96
N LEU A 148 0.57 15.09 -3.14
CA LEU A 148 -0.20 14.07 -2.42
C LEU A 148 0.09 14.09 -0.92
N ILE A 149 1.37 14.13 -0.55
CA ILE A 149 1.81 14.16 0.85
C ILE A 149 1.32 15.44 1.52
N SER A 150 1.51 16.59 0.88
CA SER A 150 1.10 17.88 1.45
C SER A 150 -0.41 18.00 1.65
N SER A 151 -1.20 17.40 0.75
CA SER A 151 -2.67 17.49 0.81
C SER A 151 -3.31 16.43 1.70
N SER A 152 -2.78 15.21 1.72
CA SER A 152 -3.47 14.04 2.28
C SER A 152 -2.77 13.41 3.49
N MET A 153 -1.48 13.71 3.70
CA MET A 153 -0.66 13.10 4.76
C MET A 153 0.15 14.16 5.53
N PRO A 154 -0.50 15.16 6.13
CA PRO A 154 0.18 16.31 6.77
C PRO A 154 1.02 15.93 7.99
N HIS A 155 0.87 14.71 8.52
CA HIS A 155 1.60 14.21 9.68
C HIS A 155 2.69 13.20 9.31
N LEU A 156 2.98 13.01 8.03
CA LEU A 156 3.97 12.05 7.55
C LEU A 156 5.37 12.47 7.99
N ARG A 157 6.08 11.55 8.64
CA ARG A 157 7.45 11.75 9.13
C ARG A 157 8.43 10.83 8.43
N ILE A 158 7.99 9.62 8.12
CA ILE A 158 8.78 8.60 7.45
C ILE A 158 8.12 8.29 6.12
N PHE A 159 8.85 8.56 5.05
CA PHE A 159 8.47 8.18 3.70
C PHE A 159 9.55 7.30 3.09
N ASP A 160 9.20 6.05 2.85
CA ASP A 160 10.07 5.02 2.32
C ASP A 160 9.47 4.44 1.05
N LEU A 161 10.05 4.82 -0.08
CA LEU A 161 9.65 4.35 -1.40
C LEU A 161 10.71 3.35 -1.87
N ASN A 162 10.26 2.18 -2.30
CA ASN A 162 11.08 1.20 -2.99
C ASN A 162 10.46 0.92 -4.36
N TYR A 163 11.11 1.40 -5.41
CA TYR A 163 10.68 1.25 -6.79
C TYR A 163 11.64 0.32 -7.53
N SER A 164 11.10 -0.63 -8.29
CA SER A 164 11.88 -1.51 -9.15
C SER A 164 11.35 -1.55 -10.59
N TYR A 165 12.25 -1.70 -11.55
CA TYR A 165 11.93 -1.78 -12.96
C TYR A 165 12.86 -2.75 -13.69
N HIS A 166 12.25 -3.70 -14.40
CA HIS A 166 12.99 -4.58 -15.29
C HIS A 166 13.14 -3.93 -16.66
N ILE A 167 14.37 -3.92 -17.13
CA ILE A 167 14.84 -3.37 -18.38
C ILE A 167 14.99 -4.53 -19.36
N TYR A 168 14.16 -4.58 -20.41
CA TYR A 168 14.21 -5.62 -21.44
C TYR A 168 14.88 -5.10 -22.72
N GLY A 169 16.04 -5.67 -23.07
CA GLY A 169 16.73 -5.41 -24.33
C GLY A 169 17.53 -4.10 -24.39
N ILE A 170 18.28 -3.94 -25.47
CA ILE A 170 19.23 -2.82 -25.71
C ILE A 170 18.56 -1.46 -26.04
N TYR A 171 17.22 -1.40 -26.06
CA TYR A 171 16.44 -0.27 -26.56
C TYR A 171 15.47 0.32 -25.55
N THR A 172 15.68 0.09 -24.26
CA THR A 172 14.79 0.70 -23.26
C THR A 172 15.02 2.20 -23.14
N GLU A 173 13.91 2.94 -23.12
CA GLU A 173 13.78 4.39 -22.90
C GLU A 173 14.27 4.87 -21.52
N TRP A 174 15.10 4.09 -20.84
CA TRP A 174 15.68 4.47 -19.57
C TRP A 174 17.18 4.34 -19.58
N ASN A 175 17.81 5.50 -19.60
CA ASN A 175 19.25 5.67 -19.50
C ASN A 175 19.63 6.28 -18.15
N LEU A 176 20.94 6.34 -17.87
CA LEU A 176 21.46 6.96 -16.64
C LEU A 176 21.04 8.44 -16.49
N ALA A 177 20.83 9.16 -17.58
CA ALA A 177 20.38 10.55 -17.53
C ALA A 177 18.95 10.65 -16.98
N ASP A 178 18.05 9.75 -17.34
CA ASP A 178 16.68 9.70 -16.79
C ASP A 178 16.68 9.39 -15.28
N CYS A 179 17.59 8.51 -14.83
CA CYS A 179 17.77 8.19 -13.42
C CYS A 179 18.27 9.42 -12.65
N ASN A 180 19.27 10.12 -13.17
CA ASN A 180 19.80 11.35 -12.58
C ASN A 180 18.77 12.47 -12.57
N GLU A 181 17.95 12.60 -13.62
CA GLU A 181 16.87 13.59 -13.66
C GLU A 181 15.80 13.28 -12.61
N THR A 182 15.40 12.02 -12.49
CA THR A 182 14.47 11.56 -11.44
C THR A 182 15.02 11.90 -10.06
N LEU A 183 16.27 11.54 -9.78
CA LEU A 183 16.91 11.81 -8.49
C LEU A 183 16.93 13.32 -8.18
N ARG A 184 17.23 14.16 -9.17
CA ARG A 184 17.20 15.63 -9.03
C ARG A 184 15.79 16.15 -8.72
N LYS A 185 14.73 15.53 -9.24
CA LYS A 185 13.35 15.90 -8.90
C LYS A 185 13.02 15.57 -7.44
N PHE A 186 13.56 14.48 -6.91
CA PHE A 186 13.48 14.10 -5.48
C PHE A 186 14.49 14.82 -4.58
N SER A 187 15.15 15.88 -5.05
CA SER A 187 16.07 16.71 -4.26
C SER A 187 15.59 18.17 -4.10
N SER A 188 14.30 18.43 -4.33
CA SER A 188 13.69 19.75 -4.08
C SER A 188 13.77 20.13 -2.59
N LEU A 189 13.48 21.40 -2.28
CA LEU A 189 13.47 21.89 -0.90
C LEU A 189 12.50 21.09 0.00
N PHE A 190 11.37 20.65 -0.55
CA PHE A 190 10.39 19.83 0.15
C PHE A 190 11.03 18.55 0.69
N TRP A 191 11.70 17.77 -0.17
CA TRP A 191 12.37 16.51 0.21
C TRP A 191 13.50 16.74 1.22
N ALA A 192 14.32 17.77 0.98
CA ALA A 192 15.42 18.12 1.86
C ALA A 192 14.96 18.54 3.27
N GLN A 193 13.86 19.30 3.39
CA GLN A 193 13.28 19.71 4.67
C GLN A 193 12.77 18.52 5.49
N HIS A 194 12.17 17.54 4.82
CA HIS A 194 11.72 16.29 5.45
C HIS A 194 12.86 15.31 5.71
N LYS A 195 14.08 15.61 5.22
CA LYS A 195 15.26 14.73 5.28
C LYS A 195 15.01 13.36 4.64
N TRP A 196 14.18 13.34 3.60
CA TRP A 196 13.95 12.15 2.78
C TRP A 196 14.90 12.18 1.59
N TYR A 197 15.81 11.22 1.56
CA TYR A 197 16.84 11.09 0.54
C TYR A 197 16.62 9.81 -0.24
N PHE A 198 17.05 9.80 -1.49
CA PHE A 198 16.86 8.68 -2.39
C PHE A 198 18.16 8.35 -3.11
N GLU A 199 18.29 7.11 -3.52
CA GLU A 199 19.35 6.62 -4.38
C GLU A 199 18.76 5.71 -5.45
N TYR A 200 19.56 5.42 -6.46
CA TYR A 200 19.24 4.35 -7.40
C TYR A 200 20.40 3.38 -7.55
N GLN A 201 20.08 2.14 -7.88
CA GLN A 201 21.03 1.10 -8.26
C GLN A 201 20.61 0.52 -9.59
N LEU A 202 21.60 0.20 -10.42
CA LEU A 202 21.39 -0.43 -11.71
C LEU A 202 22.24 -1.70 -11.76
N ALA A 203 21.60 -2.84 -11.92
CA ALA A 203 22.25 -4.09 -12.26
C ALA A 203 21.95 -4.42 -13.72
N VAL A 204 22.98 -4.62 -14.53
CA VAL A 204 22.82 -5.05 -15.92
C VAL A 204 23.56 -6.37 -16.09
N LYS A 205 22.89 -7.36 -16.67
CA LYS A 205 23.48 -8.65 -17.02
C LYS A 205 23.00 -9.07 -18.41
N ASP A 206 23.95 -9.30 -19.31
CA ASP A 206 23.71 -9.65 -20.71
C ASP A 206 22.82 -8.61 -21.44
N TYR A 207 21.53 -8.93 -21.63
CA TYR A 207 20.52 -8.10 -22.30
C TYR A 207 19.36 -7.70 -21.38
N GLU A 208 19.47 -8.00 -20.09
CA GLU A 208 18.47 -7.67 -19.08
C GLU A 208 19.10 -6.78 -18.02
N GLY A 209 18.29 -5.86 -17.49
CA GLY A 209 18.69 -5.02 -16.38
C GLY A 209 17.60 -4.89 -15.34
N GLU A 210 18.00 -4.56 -14.13
CA GLU A 210 17.11 -4.18 -13.05
C GLU A 210 17.58 -2.84 -12.52
N MET A 211 16.64 -1.88 -12.46
CA MET A 211 16.85 -0.61 -11.80
C MET A 211 16.02 -0.58 -10.52
N TRP A 212 16.66 -0.18 -9.43
CA TRP A 212 16.00 0.14 -8.17
C TRP A 212 16.16 1.62 -7.89
N PHE A 213 15.08 2.27 -7.45
CA PHE A 213 15.09 3.61 -6.89
C PHE A 213 14.49 3.51 -5.48
N PHE A 214 15.23 3.91 -4.46
CA PHE A 214 14.84 3.64 -3.08
C PHE A 214 15.20 4.76 -2.12
N SER A 215 14.41 4.91 -1.05
CA SER A 215 14.71 5.82 0.05
C SER A 215 15.96 5.37 0.82
N VAL A 216 16.78 6.32 1.26
CA VAL A 216 18.01 6.10 2.01
C VAL A 216 17.87 6.67 3.41
N ASN A 217 18.20 5.84 4.41
CA ASN A 217 18.06 6.19 5.82
C ASN A 217 16.65 6.69 6.23
N PRO A 218 15.55 5.99 5.89
CA PRO A 218 14.19 6.52 6.13
C PRO A 218 13.82 6.66 7.62
N TYR A 219 14.62 6.12 8.54
CA TYR A 219 14.31 6.04 9.99
C TYR A 219 15.13 6.99 10.89
N ARG A 220 15.76 8.03 10.35
CA ARG A 220 16.60 8.97 11.12
C ARG A 220 15.83 10.10 11.81
#